data_AF-A0A4P0XRB0-F1
#
_entry.id   AF-A0A4P0XRB0-F1
#
_cell.length_a   1.000
_cell.length_b   1.000
_cell.length_c   1.000
_cell.angle_alpha   90.00
_cell.angle_beta   90.00
_cell.angle_gamma   90.00
#
_symmetry.space_group_name_H-M   'P 1'
#
loop_
_entity.id
_entity.type
_entity.pdbx_description
1 polymer ?
#
loop_
_entity_poly.entity_id
_entity_poly.type
_entity_poly.pdbx_seq_one_letter_code
_entity_poly.pdbx_strand_id
1 'polypeptide(L)'
;MLGGIGYCEESELPRLYREMPVNSIWEGSGNIMCLDVMRVLSKQPAAMELLAAECAEVKGQNRHLDRAWRQLQQLLKRPAEEQGREIARLVYRLGAGAQMLRHASPPLAEAWCRMMLDTRGGIRLDAPTLDDLLLRAMGRGRQAPQA
;
A
#
# COMPACT_ATOMS: atom_id res chain seq x y z
N MET A 1 21.12 7.38 1.39
CA MET A 1 20.78 8.63 2.11
C MET A 1 21.94 9.60 1.92
N LEU A 2 21.67 10.87 1.55
CA LEU A 2 22.72 11.86 1.21
C LEU A 2 23.31 12.61 2.42
N GLY A 3 22.77 12.41 3.63
CA GLY A 3 23.25 13.10 4.83
C GLY A 3 23.10 14.62 4.72
N GLY A 4 24.07 15.37 5.25
CA GLY A 4 24.05 16.85 5.27
C GLY A 4 23.94 17.50 3.88
N ILE A 5 24.54 16.89 2.85
CA ILE A 5 24.44 17.36 1.46
C ILE A 5 22.98 17.32 0.97
N GLY A 6 22.17 16.41 1.51
CA GLY A 6 20.73 16.34 1.20
C GLY A 6 19.88 17.46 1.80
N TYR A 7 20.42 18.27 2.72
CA TYR A 7 19.73 19.41 3.33
C TYR A 7 20.03 20.73 2.60
N CYS A 8 21.17 20.81 1.92
CA CYS A 8 21.61 21.96 1.15
C CYS A 8 20.71 22.17 -0.09
N GLU A 9 20.24 23.40 -0.32
CA GLU A 9 19.30 23.76 -1.41
C GLU A 9 19.91 23.58 -2.82
N GLU A 10 21.22 23.35 -2.91
CA GLU A 10 21.92 22.92 -4.12
C GLU A 10 21.58 21.47 -4.52
N SER A 11 21.11 20.66 -3.57
CA SER A 11 20.55 19.32 -3.83
C SER A 11 19.09 19.43 -4.27
N GLU A 12 18.59 18.43 -4.98
CA GLU A 12 17.17 18.37 -5.36
C GLU A 12 16.24 18.04 -4.17
N LEU A 13 16.77 17.40 -3.11
CA LEU A 13 15.96 16.88 -2.02
C LEU A 13 15.17 17.94 -1.24
N PRO A 14 15.72 19.12 -0.89
CA PRO A 14 14.95 20.15 -0.19
C PRO A 14 13.76 20.65 -1.00
N ARG A 15 13.92 20.84 -2.31
CA ARG A 15 12.83 21.21 -3.20
C ARG A 15 11.74 20.13 -3.22
N LEU A 16 12.13 18.87 -3.45
CA LEU A 16 11.18 17.74 -3.42
C LEU A 16 10.43 17.69 -2.09
N TYR A 17 11.13 17.82 -0.96
CA TYR A 17 10.53 17.82 0.38
C TYR A 17 9.52 18.96 0.58
N ARG A 18 9.86 20.19 0.16
CA ARG A 18 8.96 21.36 0.25
C ARG A 18 7.74 21.23 -0.67
N GLU A 19 7.87 20.53 -1.78
CA GLU A 19 6.77 20.27 -2.71
C GLU A 19 5.81 19.17 -2.21
N MET A 20 6.28 18.14 -1.49
CA MET A 20 5.44 16.99 -1.09
C MET A 20 4.08 17.35 -0.43
N PRO A 21 3.98 18.33 0.48
CA PRO A 21 2.71 18.62 1.16
C PRO A 21 1.60 19.05 0.21
N VAL A 22 1.91 19.70 -0.91
CA VAL A 22 0.90 20.21 -1.85
C VAL A 22 0.03 19.08 -2.40
N ASN A 23 0.63 17.92 -2.65
CA ASN A 23 -0.04 16.72 -3.17
C ASN A 23 -1.14 16.21 -2.23
N SER A 24 -0.97 16.42 -0.92
CA SER A 24 -1.92 15.96 0.10
C SER A 24 -2.99 16.99 0.48
N ILE A 25 -2.90 18.20 -0.08
CA ILE A 25 -3.79 19.33 0.23
C ILE A 25 -4.69 19.68 -0.97
N TRP A 26 -4.13 19.68 -2.19
CA TRP A 26 -4.71 20.41 -3.33
C TRP A 26 -6.06 19.91 -3.84
N GLU A 27 -6.35 18.61 -3.76
CA GLU A 27 -7.63 18.04 -4.21
C GLU A 27 -8.50 17.50 -3.06
N GLY A 28 -8.27 18.06 -1.86
CA GLY A 28 -8.95 17.67 -0.63
C GLY A 28 -7.95 17.13 0.38
N SER A 29 -8.06 17.63 1.62
CA SER A 29 -7.24 17.10 2.71
C SER A 29 -7.49 15.61 2.92
N GLY A 30 -6.54 14.90 3.53
CA GLY A 30 -6.66 13.47 3.76
C GLY A 30 -7.96 13.02 4.45
N ASN A 31 -8.63 13.88 5.23
CA ASN A 31 -9.95 13.56 5.80
C ASN A 31 -11.04 13.48 4.72
N ILE A 32 -11.07 14.43 3.78
CA ILE A 32 -12.06 14.45 2.69
C ILE A 32 -11.92 13.21 1.82
N MET A 33 -10.68 12.83 1.48
CA MET A 33 -10.40 11.58 0.74
C MET A 33 -10.92 10.34 1.49
N CYS A 34 -10.73 10.28 2.81
CA CYS A 34 -11.18 9.14 3.61
C CYS A 34 -12.71 9.06 3.69
N LEU A 35 -13.38 10.20 3.87
CA LEU A 35 -14.84 10.28 3.85
C LEU A 35 -15.40 9.93 2.48
N ASP A 36 -14.70 10.26 1.39
CA ASP A 36 -15.11 9.88 0.05
C ASP A 36 -15.02 8.37 -0.18
N VAL A 37 -13.95 7.72 0.28
CA VAL A 37 -13.84 6.25 0.27
C VAL A 37 -15.00 5.62 1.05
N MET A 38 -15.30 6.11 2.25
CA MET A 38 -16.44 5.61 3.03
C MET A 38 -17.78 5.82 2.30
N ARG A 39 -17.97 6.99 1.68
CA ARG A 39 -19.16 7.32 0.89
C ARG A 39 -19.33 6.37 -0.28
N VAL A 40 -18.27 6.08 -1.03
CA VAL A 40 -18.28 5.15 -2.17
C VAL A 40 -18.60 3.73 -1.70
N LEU A 41 -17.91 3.23 -0.67
CA LEU A 41 -18.18 1.88 -0.14
C LEU A 41 -19.61 1.72 0.38
N SER A 42 -20.21 2.80 0.91
CA SER A 42 -21.60 2.78 1.39
C SER A 42 -22.64 2.91 0.26
N LYS A 43 -22.38 3.73 -0.75
CA LYS A 43 -23.37 4.08 -1.78
C LYS A 43 -23.24 3.30 -3.09
N GLN A 44 -22.11 2.64 -3.33
CA GLN A 44 -21.81 1.94 -4.58
C GLN A 44 -21.48 0.46 -4.31
N PRO A 45 -22.48 -0.44 -4.35
CA PRO A 45 -22.27 -1.87 -4.10
C PRO A 45 -21.21 -2.51 -5.01
N ALA A 46 -21.14 -2.07 -6.28
CA ALA A 46 -20.15 -2.54 -7.25
C ALA A 46 -18.69 -2.30 -6.80
N ALA A 47 -18.41 -1.25 -6.03
CA ALA A 47 -17.07 -1.01 -5.49
C ALA A 47 -16.68 -2.08 -4.46
N MET A 48 -17.63 -2.50 -3.63
CA MET A 48 -17.44 -3.57 -2.65
C MET A 48 -17.29 -4.94 -3.32
N GLU A 49 -18.08 -5.20 -4.37
CA GLU A 49 -17.98 -6.41 -5.19
C GLU A 49 -16.61 -6.52 -5.88
N LEU A 50 -16.13 -5.42 -6.47
CA LEU A 50 -14.81 -5.36 -7.10
C LEU A 50 -13.69 -5.64 -6.09
N LEU A 51 -13.74 -4.99 -4.92
CA LEU A 51 -12.73 -5.22 -3.87
C LEU A 51 -12.78 -6.65 -3.35
N ALA A 52 -13.97 -7.24 -3.24
CA ALA A 52 -14.14 -8.64 -2.85
C ALA A 52 -13.57 -9.61 -3.89
N ALA A 53 -13.78 -9.34 -5.18
CA ALA A 53 -13.22 -10.13 -6.27
C ALA A 53 -11.68 -10.06 -6.27
N GLU A 54 -11.10 -8.86 -6.15
CA GLU A 54 -9.64 -8.69 -6.07
C GLU A 54 -9.04 -9.45 -4.87
N CYS A 55 -9.70 -9.44 -3.70
CA CYS A 55 -9.24 -10.22 -2.55
C CYS A 55 -9.44 -11.73 -2.72
N ALA A 56 -10.45 -12.16 -3.47
CA ALA A 56 -10.74 -13.57 -3.72
C ALA A 56 -9.68 -14.24 -4.59
N GLU A 57 -9.16 -13.54 -5.61
CA GLU A 57 -8.09 -14.02 -6.50
C GLU A 57 -6.81 -14.43 -5.76
N VAL A 58 -6.53 -13.78 -4.63
CA VAL A 58 -5.31 -14.01 -3.83
C VAL A 58 -5.58 -14.69 -2.49
N LYS A 59 -6.80 -15.19 -2.29
CA LYS A 59 -7.25 -15.79 -1.03
C LYS A 59 -6.37 -16.98 -0.64
N GLY A 60 -5.92 -17.00 0.61
CA GLY A 60 -5.10 -18.09 1.15
C GLY A 60 -3.62 -18.03 0.75
N GLN A 61 -3.20 -17.11 -0.12
CA GLN A 61 -1.80 -16.92 -0.47
C GLN A 61 -1.02 -16.23 0.65
N ASN A 62 -1.66 -15.33 1.41
CA ASN A 62 -1.04 -14.66 2.54
C ASN A 62 -2.03 -14.38 3.69
N ARG A 63 -1.72 -14.94 4.86
CA ARG A 63 -2.57 -14.83 6.06
C ARG A 63 -2.80 -13.40 6.55
N HIS A 64 -1.87 -12.47 6.29
CA HIS A 64 -1.98 -11.08 6.74
C HIS A 64 -2.99 -10.32 5.88
N LEU A 65 -3.01 -10.59 4.57
CA LEU A 65 -4.04 -10.08 3.66
C LEU A 65 -5.42 -10.65 4.00
N ASP A 66 -5.53 -11.97 4.21
CA ASP A 66 -6.80 -12.60 4.62
C ASP A 66 -7.32 -12.07 5.97
N ARG A 67 -6.43 -11.71 6.89
CA ARG A 67 -6.79 -11.07 8.16
C ARG A 67 -7.28 -9.64 7.94
N ALA A 68 -6.55 -8.84 7.15
CA ALA A 68 -6.91 -7.45 6.86
C ALA A 68 -8.26 -7.36 6.14
N TRP A 69 -8.55 -8.31 5.25
CA TRP A 69 -9.83 -8.40 4.57
C TRP A 69 -10.98 -8.62 5.55
N ARG A 70 -10.85 -9.59 6.46
CA ARG A 70 -11.84 -9.83 7.54
C ARG A 70 -12.01 -8.62 8.46
N GLN A 71 -10.91 -7.91 8.77
CA GLN A 71 -10.96 -6.69 9.57
C GLN A 71 -11.78 -5.59 8.87
N LEU A 72 -11.53 -5.35 7.58
CA LEU A 72 -12.31 -4.38 6.80
C LEU A 72 -13.80 -4.77 6.77
N GLN A 73 -14.11 -6.03 6.49
CA GLN A 73 -15.50 -6.51 6.50
C GLN A 73 -16.19 -6.29 7.85
N GLN A 74 -15.46 -6.46 8.96
CA GLN A 74 -16.01 -6.22 10.30
C GLN A 74 -16.25 -4.73 10.57
N LEU A 75 -15.33 -3.84 10.18
CA LEU A 75 -15.49 -2.39 10.32
C LEU A 75 -16.70 -1.88 9.52
N LEU A 76 -16.88 -2.40 8.31
CA LEU A 76 -17.98 -1.99 7.43
C LEU A 76 -19.38 -2.44 7.88
N LYS A 77 -19.50 -3.29 8.92
CA LYS A 77 -20.81 -3.63 9.50
C LYS A 77 -21.45 -2.43 10.21
N ARG A 78 -20.64 -1.56 10.81
CA ARG A 78 -21.07 -0.35 11.53
C ARG A 78 -19.99 0.73 11.36
N PRO A 79 -19.84 1.29 10.15
CA PRO A 79 -18.78 2.24 9.88
C PRO A 79 -19.03 3.56 10.63
N ALA A 80 -18.03 4.03 11.37
CA ALA A 80 -18.06 5.35 12.01
C ALA A 80 -17.10 6.32 11.28
N GLU A 81 -17.47 7.60 11.15
CA GLU A 81 -16.66 8.59 10.41
C GLU A 81 -15.25 8.75 10.99
N GLU A 82 -15.10 8.65 12.31
CA GLU A 82 -13.79 8.67 12.99
C GLU A 82 -12.84 7.54 12.54
N GLN A 83 -13.39 6.44 12.00
CA GLN A 83 -12.63 5.31 11.47
C GLN A 83 -12.27 5.48 9.99
N GLY A 84 -12.67 6.58 9.34
CA GLY A 84 -12.49 6.74 7.89
C GLY A 84 -11.04 6.59 7.43
N ARG A 85 -10.08 7.08 8.22
CA ARG A 85 -8.65 6.90 7.92
C ARG A 85 -8.20 5.45 8.02
N GLU A 86 -8.73 4.68 8.96
CA GLU A 86 -8.41 3.25 9.07
C GLU A 86 -9.01 2.46 7.90
N ILE A 87 -10.27 2.72 7.58
CA ILE A 87 -10.99 2.08 6.46
C ILE A 87 -10.27 2.37 5.14
N ALA A 88 -9.98 3.64 4.85
CA ALA A 88 -9.29 4.02 3.62
C ALA A 88 -7.88 3.39 3.53
N ARG A 89 -7.15 3.32 4.65
CA ARG A 89 -5.85 2.66 4.71
C ARG A 89 -5.95 1.15 4.44
N LEU A 90 -6.96 0.47 4.98
CA LEU A 90 -7.19 -0.95 4.72
C LEU A 90 -7.53 -1.21 3.26
N VAL A 91 -8.40 -0.39 2.65
CA VAL A 91 -8.73 -0.48 1.21
C VAL A 91 -7.46 -0.34 0.36
N TYR A 92 -6.66 0.70 0.60
CA TYR A 92 -5.38 0.90 -0.09
C TYR A 92 -4.46 -0.32 0.07
N ARG A 93 -4.28 -0.81 1.30
CA ARG A 93 -3.37 -1.92 1.57
C ARG A 93 -3.85 -3.24 0.97
N LEU A 94 -5.16 -3.49 0.92
CA LEU A 94 -5.72 -4.68 0.28
C LEU A 94 -5.52 -4.63 -1.22
N GLY A 95 -5.83 -3.50 -1.87
CA GLY A 95 -5.61 -3.33 -3.31
C GLY A 95 -4.14 -3.48 -3.69
N ALA A 96 -3.24 -2.76 -3.01
CA ALA A 96 -1.80 -2.89 -3.26
C ALA A 96 -1.28 -4.30 -2.95
N GLY A 97 -1.74 -4.90 -1.85
CA GLY A 97 -1.34 -6.26 -1.45
C GLY A 97 -1.77 -7.33 -2.44
N ALA A 98 -2.98 -7.24 -2.99
CA ALA A 98 -3.45 -8.14 -4.04
C ALA A 98 -2.57 -8.05 -5.30
N GLN A 99 -2.20 -6.85 -5.72
CA GLN A 99 -1.30 -6.65 -6.86
C GLN A 99 0.11 -7.19 -6.58
N MET A 100 0.64 -6.99 -5.37
CA MET A 100 1.92 -7.57 -4.96
C MET A 100 1.88 -9.10 -5.02
N LEU A 101 0.82 -9.74 -4.51
CA LEU A 101 0.69 -11.20 -4.54
C LEU A 101 0.52 -11.75 -5.96
N ARG A 102 -0.15 -11.02 -6.85
CA ARG A 102 -0.37 -11.44 -8.25
C ARG A 102 0.88 -11.28 -9.13
N HIS A 103 1.69 -10.25 -8.89
CA HIS A 103 2.67 -9.80 -9.87
C HIS A 103 4.11 -9.66 -9.35
N ALA A 104 4.32 -9.57 -8.04
CA ALA A 104 5.68 -9.55 -7.48
C ALA A 104 6.25 -10.96 -7.32
N SER A 105 7.56 -11.05 -7.07
CA SER A 105 8.17 -12.31 -6.66
C SER A 105 7.62 -12.72 -5.28
N PRO A 106 7.41 -14.02 -5.00
CA PRO A 106 6.84 -14.45 -3.73
C PRO A 106 7.55 -13.91 -2.47
N PRO A 107 8.90 -13.83 -2.40
CA PRO A 107 9.59 -13.24 -1.26
C PRO A 107 9.27 -11.75 -1.06
N LEU A 108 9.17 -10.99 -2.15
CA LEU A 108 8.86 -9.56 -2.10
C LEU A 108 7.40 -9.31 -1.73
N ALA A 109 6.47 -10.11 -2.26
CA ALA A 109 5.06 -10.04 -1.88
C ALA A 109 4.85 -10.37 -0.39
N GLU A 110 5.48 -11.44 0.10
CA GLU A 110 5.44 -11.84 1.50
C GLU A 110 6.01 -10.74 2.41
N ALA A 111 7.15 -10.15 2.04
CA ALA A 111 7.76 -9.06 2.77
C ALA A 111 6.86 -7.81 2.82
N TRP A 112 6.26 -7.43 1.68
CA TRP A 112 5.33 -6.31 1.61
C TRP A 112 4.10 -6.55 2.49
N CYS A 113 3.47 -7.73 2.40
CA CYS A 113 2.31 -8.08 3.21
C CYS A 113 2.63 -8.03 4.70
N ARG A 114 3.77 -8.58 5.13
CA ARG A 114 4.19 -8.48 6.54
C ARG A 114 4.40 -7.04 6.96
N MET A 115 5.17 -6.25 6.21
CA MET A 115 5.49 -4.87 6.57
C MET A 115 4.26 -3.96 6.63
N MET A 116 3.28 -4.18 5.75
CA MET A 116 2.12 -3.29 5.60
C MET A 116 0.88 -3.76 6.37
N LEU A 117 0.74 -5.06 6.63
CA LEU A 117 -0.48 -5.66 7.20
C LEU A 117 -0.27 -6.33 8.55
N ASP A 118 0.98 -6.56 8.99
CA ASP A 118 1.26 -7.04 10.35
C ASP A 118 1.27 -5.87 11.34
N THR A 119 0.51 -6.00 12.43
CA THR A 119 0.42 -4.99 13.48
C THR A 119 1.65 -4.98 14.39
N ARG A 120 2.54 -5.97 14.27
CA ARG A 120 3.75 -6.11 15.13
C ARG A 120 4.93 -5.22 14.72
N GLY A 121 4.84 -4.52 13.59
CA GLY A 121 5.82 -3.52 13.17
C GLY A 121 6.81 -4.01 12.10
N GLY A 122 7.89 -3.25 11.92
CA GLY A 122 8.84 -3.39 10.81
C GLY A 122 9.61 -4.72 10.82
N ILE A 123 9.90 -5.22 9.62
CA ILE A 123 10.69 -6.43 9.41
C ILE A 123 12.00 -6.05 8.73
N ARG A 124 13.10 -6.72 9.10
CA ARG A 124 14.31 -6.69 8.28
C ARG A 124 14.14 -7.63 7.11
N LEU A 125 14.30 -7.12 5.89
CA LEU A 125 14.33 -7.95 4.69
C LEU A 125 15.56 -8.86 4.73
N ASP A 126 15.40 -10.10 4.24
CA ASP A 126 16.57 -10.95 4.00
C ASP A 126 17.43 -10.38 2.86
N ALA A 127 18.70 -10.77 2.83
CA ALA A 127 19.66 -10.24 1.86
C ALA A 127 19.21 -10.46 0.40
N PRO A 128 18.69 -11.65 0.00
CA PRO A 128 18.25 -11.87 -1.38
C PRO A 128 17.08 -10.97 -1.79
N THR A 129 16.08 -10.79 -0.92
CA THR A 129 14.91 -9.95 -1.22
C THR A 129 15.31 -8.47 -1.29
N LEU A 130 16.22 -8.04 -0.42
CA LEU A 130 16.76 -6.69 -0.45
C LEU A 130 17.52 -6.42 -1.75
N ASP A 131 18.34 -7.36 -2.20
CA ASP A 131 19.11 -7.23 -3.44
C ASP A 131 18.18 -7.16 -4.67
N ASP A 132 17.18 -8.04 -4.77
CA ASP A 132 16.15 -7.98 -5.84
C ASP A 132 15.43 -6.62 -5.85
N LEU A 133 15.05 -6.11 -4.68
CA LEU A 133 14.40 -4.80 -4.55
C LEU A 133 15.30 -3.65 -5.04
N LEU A 134 16.58 -3.65 -4.65
CA LEU A 134 17.54 -2.62 -5.06
C LEU A 134 17.83 -2.68 -6.56
N LEU A 135 17.98 -3.89 -7.12
CA LEU A 135 18.17 -4.06 -8.55
C LEU A 135 16.98 -3.51 -9.34
N ARG A 136 15.74 -3.78 -8.91
CA ARG A 136 14.54 -3.20 -9.53
C ARG A 136 14.52 -1.67 -9.44
N ALA A 137 14.84 -1.10 -8.28
CA ALA A 137 14.85 0.34 -8.08
C ALA A 137 15.89 1.07 -8.94
N MET A 138 17.00 0.41 -9.26
CA MET A 138 18.04 0.93 -10.15
C MET A 138 17.77 0.66 -11.65
N GLY A 139 16.59 0.14 -12.01
CA GLY A 139 16.25 -0.20 -13.40
C GLY A 139 16.97 -1.45 -13.93
N ARG A 140 17.50 -2.30 -13.04
CA ARG A 140 18.27 -3.51 -13.35
C ARG A 140 17.56 -4.81 -12.95
N GLY A 141 16.22 -4.78 -12.84
CA GLY A 141 15.42 -5.96 -12.50
C GLY A 141 15.55 -7.08 -13.53
N ARG A 142 15.27 -8.34 -13.11
CA ARG A 142 15.29 -9.54 -13.99
C ARG A 142 14.61 -9.25 -15.33
N GLN A 143 15.39 -9.28 -16.42
CA GLN A 143 14.85 -9.33 -17.77
C GLN A 143 13.95 -10.57 -17.86
N ALA A 144 12.75 -10.42 -18.41
CA ALA A 144 11.90 -11.56 -18.71
C ALA A 144 12.69 -12.57 -19.56
N PRO A 145 12.53 -13.89 -19.35
CA PRO A 145 13.16 -14.87 -20.23
C PRO A 145 12.72 -14.56 -21.67
N GLN A 146 13.70 -14.36 -22.56
CA GLN A 146 13.43 -14.25 -23.99
C GLN A 146 12.76 -15.56 -24.44
N ALA A 147 11.58 -15.45 -25.03
CA ALA A 147 10.85 -16.54 -25.65
C ALA A 147 11.55 -17.01 -26.94
#